data_AF-A0A5J5IPC3-F1
#
_entry.id   AF-A0A5J5IPC3-F1
#
_cell.length_a   1.000
_cell.length_b   1.000
_cell.length_c   1.000
_cell.angle_alpha   90.00
_cell.angle_beta   90.00
_cell.angle_gamma   90.00
#
_symmetry.space_group_name_H-M   'P 1'
#
loop_
_entity.id
_entity.type
_entity.pdbx_description
1 polymer ?
#
loop_
_entity_poly.entity_id
_entity_poly.type
_entity_poly.pdbx_seq_one_letter_code
_entity_poly.pdbx_strand_id
1 'polypeptide(L)' 'MTRLHPAPTVLSAAHEHGWTTESTHPTSQGIVRYVRCPACGTRRVDVQSAPGWVPRAASIQLGG' A
#
# COMPACT_ATOMS: atom_id res chain seq x y z
N MET A 1 -11.01 19.46 19.03
CA MET A 1 -10.80 19.87 17.63
C MET A 1 -10.68 18.59 16.80
N THR A 2 -11.81 18.01 16.40
CA THR A 2 -11.81 16.70 15.71
C THR A 2 -11.45 16.91 14.24
N ARG A 3 -10.36 16.29 13.79
CA ARG A 3 -9.92 16.33 12.40
C ARG A 3 -10.97 15.59 11.56
N LEU A 4 -11.77 16.32 10.80
CA LEU A 4 -12.60 15.72 9.74
C LEU A 4 -11.62 15.20 8.68
N HIS A 5 -11.39 13.89 8.66
CA HIS A 5 -10.73 13.27 7.53
C HIS A 5 -11.73 13.29 6.37
N PRO A 6 -11.46 14.00 5.25
CA PRO A 6 -12.26 13.85 4.06
C PRO A 6 -12.17 12.38 3.65
N ALA A 7 -13.32 11.70 3.59
CA ALA A 7 -13.38 10.38 3.02
C ALA A 7 -12.92 10.49 1.56
N PRO A 8 -11.87 9.78 1.12
CA PRO A 8 -11.46 9.81 -0.26
C PRO A 8 -12.55 9.14 -1.09
N THR A 9 -13.39 9.94 -1.74
CA THR A 9 -14.30 9.48 -2.80
C THR A 9 -13.43 9.15 -4.01
N VAL A 10 -12.81 7.98 -3.99
CA VAL A 10 -12.13 7.45 -5.17
C VAL A 10 -12.93 6.23 -5.58
N LEU A 11 -13.75 6.40 -6.62
CA LEU A 11 -14.18 5.29 -7.46
C LEU A 11 -12.89 4.64 -7.96
N SER A 12 -12.40 3.64 -7.23
CA SER A 12 -11.26 2.84 -7.66
C SER A 12 -11.75 2.04 -8.86
N ALA A 13 -11.65 2.64 -10.05
CA ALA A 13 -11.81 1.89 -11.29
C ALA A 13 -10.91 0.66 -11.16
N ALA A 14 -11.47 -0.54 -11.27
CA ALA A 14 -10.70 -1.77 -11.21
C ALA A 14 -9.74 -1.78 -12.39
N HIS A 15 -8.48 -1.38 -12.15
CA HIS A 15 -7.42 -1.34 -13.15
C HIS A 15 -6.18 -2.00 -12.57
N GLU A 16 -5.27 -2.40 -13.44
CA GLU A 16 -3.98 -2.91 -13.02
C GLU A 16 -3.14 -1.78 -12.43
N HIS A 17 -2.74 -1.94 -11.18
CA HIS A 17 -1.97 -0.93 -10.47
C HIS A 17 -0.47 -1.03 -10.76
N GLY A 18 0.12 0.05 -11.31
CA GLY A 18 1.57 0.25 -11.31
C GLY A 18 2.04 0.78 -9.95
N TRP A 19 2.67 -0.06 -9.12
CA TRP A 19 3.08 0.31 -7.76
C TRP A 19 4.43 1.02 -7.69
N THR A 20 4.53 2.11 -6.94
CA THR A 20 5.79 2.84 -6.66
C THR A 20 6.04 2.91 -5.16
N THR A 21 7.30 2.73 -4.73
CA THR A 21 7.67 2.83 -3.30
C THR A 21 7.70 4.28 -2.84
N GLU A 22 7.03 4.57 -1.73
CA GLU A 22 7.13 5.85 -1.03
C GLU A 22 8.14 5.79 0.12
N SER A 23 8.15 4.69 0.86
CA SER A 23 9.05 4.50 2.01
C SER A 23 9.32 3.02 2.26
N THR A 24 10.49 2.74 2.83
CA THR A 24 10.95 1.39 3.16
C THR A 24 11.50 1.39 4.58
N HIS A 25 11.03 0.44 5.39
CA HIS A 25 11.41 0.32 6.79
C HIS A 25 11.87 -1.10 7.07
N PRO A 26 13.15 -1.31 7.47
CA PRO A 26 13.56 -2.59 8.03
C PRO A 26 12.94 -2.78 9.41
N THR A 27 12.48 -3.99 9.68
CA THR A 27 11.91 -4.41 10.96
C THR A 27 12.45 -5.79 11.32
N SER A 28 12.26 -6.23 12.57
CA SER A 28 12.64 -7.58 13.01
C SER A 28 11.90 -8.70 12.24
N GLN A 29 10.77 -8.39 11.59
CA GLN A 29 9.97 -9.32 10.80
C GLN A 29 10.28 -9.26 9.30
N GLY A 30 11.32 -8.50 8.90
CA GLY A 30 11.70 -8.26 7.52
C GLY A 30 11.48 -6.81 7.07
N ILE A 31 11.36 -6.58 5.77
CA ILE A 31 11.24 -5.24 5.20
C ILE A 31 9.76 -4.92 4.96
N VAL A 32 9.31 -3.79 5.51
CA VAL A 32 7.99 -3.22 5.24
C VAL A 32 8.13 -2.09 4.24
N ARG A 33 7.37 -2.14 3.15
CA ARG A 33 7.38 -1.14 2.08
C ARG A 33 6.00 -0.55 1.89
N TYR A 34 5.92 0.77 2.02
CA TYR A 34 4.72 1.52 1.70
C TYR A 34 4.78 1.87 0.22
N VAL A 35 3.80 1.40 -0.54
CA VAL A 35 3.70 1.65 -1.98
C VAL A 35 2.39 2.38 -2.31
N ARG A 36 2.45 3.25 -3.33
CA ARG A 36 1.27 3.88 -3.91
C ARG A 36 1.18 3.62 -5.41
N CYS A 37 -0.04 3.59 -5.94
CA CYS A 37 -0.26 3.70 -7.37
C CYS A 37 -0.29 5.20 -7.74
N PRO A 38 0.57 5.69 -8.65
CA PRO A 38 0.54 7.09 -9.06
C PRO A 38 -0.71 7.43 -9.91
N ALA A 39 -1.36 6.44 -10.52
CA ALA A 39 -2.52 6.65 -11.37
C ALA A 39 -3.81 6.94 -10.58
N CYS A 40 -4.06 6.23 -9.48
CA CYS A 40 -5.29 6.38 -8.69
C CYS A 40 -5.06 6.77 -7.22
N GLY A 41 -3.81 6.82 -6.76
CA GLY A 41 -3.49 7.15 -5.38
C GLY A 41 -3.73 6.03 -4.36
N THR A 42 -4.19 4.86 -4.79
CA THR A 42 -4.35 3.68 -3.91
C THR A 42 -3.03 3.34 -3.24
N ARG A 43 -3.08 3.02 -1.94
CA ARG A 43 -1.91 2.69 -1.13
C ARG A 43 -1.98 1.23 -0.68
N ARG A 44 -0.82 0.60 -0.59
CA ARG A 44 -0.65 -0.79 -0.15
C ARG A 44 0.61 -0.91 0.69
N VAL A 45 0.59 -1.83 1.65
CA VAL A 45 1.76 -2.23 2.42
C VAL A 45 2.22 -3.60 1.94
N ASP A 46 3.49 -3.67 1.58
CA ASP A 46 4.17 -4.87 1.12
C ASP A 46 5.15 -5.33 2.20
N VAL A 47 5.12 -6.63 2.53
CA VAL A 47 5.98 -7.21 3.59
C VAL A 47 6.84 -8.31 2.99
N GLN A 48 8.15 -8.19 3.21
CA GLN A 48 9.16 -9.12 2.73
C GLN A 48 9.85 -9.78 3.94
N SER A 49 9.45 -11.02 4.26
CA SER A 49 9.90 -11.71 5.47
C SER A 49 11.27 -12.39 5.35
N ALA A 50 11.79 -12.63 4.13
CA ALA A 50 13.13 -13.19 3.90
C ALA A 50 13.67 -12.87 2.48
N PRO A 51 15.00 -12.73 2.29
CA PRO A 51 15.58 -12.64 0.96
C PRO A 51 15.31 -13.94 0.19
N GLY A 52 14.52 -13.86 -0.88
CA GLY A 52 14.09 -14.99 -1.70
C GLY A 52 12.59 -15.27 -1.66
N TRP A 53 11.83 -14.64 -0.74
CA TRP A 53 10.38 -14.73 -0.75
C TRP A 53 9.79 -13.59 -1.58
N VAL A 54 8.90 -13.92 -2.53
CA VAL A 54 8.19 -12.88 -3.30
C VAL A 54 7.38 -12.01 -2.35
N PRO A 55 7.45 -10.69 -2.46
CA PRO A 55 6.74 -9.83 -1.54
C PRO A 55 5.24 -10.09 -1.58
N ARG A 56 4.62 -10.34 -0.42
CA ARG A 56 3.18 -10.54 -0.32
C ARG A 56 2.55 -9.24 0.13
N ALA A 57 1.52 -8.82 -0.60
CA ALA A 57 0.63 -7.76 -0.15
C ALA A 57 0.04 -8.16 1.22
N ALA A 58 0.40 -7.41 2.26
CA ALA A 58 -0.13 -7.61 3.60
C ALA A 58 -1.42 -6.80 3.84
N SER A 59 -1.84 -5.99 2.86
CA SER A 59 -3.02 -5.14 2.94
C SER A 59 -4.18 -5.67 2.10
N ILE A 60 -5.39 -5.57 2.64
CA ILE A 60 -6.65 -5.67 1.91
C ILE A 60 -6.91 -4.34 1.16
N GLN A 61 -7.56 -4.39 -0.01
CA GLN A 61 -8.14 -3.20 -0.63
C GLN A 61 -9.28 -2.71 0.26
N LEU A 62 -9.10 -1.56 0.91
CA LEU A 62 -10.19 -0.89 1.62
C LEU A 62 -10.94 -0.02 0.62
N GLY A 63 -12.01 -0.58 0.05
CA GLY A 63 -12.90 0.10 -0.90
C GLY A 63 -13.65 -0.90 -1.76
N GLY A 64 -14.88 -1.22 -1.33
CA GLY A 64 -15.91 -1.93 -2.07
C GLY A 64 -17.18 -1.08 -2.09
#